data_AF-A0A2G9U7Y2-F1
#
_entry.id   AF-A0A2G9U7Y2-F1
#
_cell.length_a   1.000
_cell.length_b   1.000
_cell.length_c   1.000
_cell.angle_alpha   90.00
_cell.angle_beta   90.00
_cell.angle_gamma   90.00
#
_symmetry.space_group_name_H-M   'P 1'
#
loop_
_entity.id
_entity.type
_entity.pdbx_description
1 polymer ?
#
loop_
_entity_poly.entity_id
_entity_poly.type
_entity_poly.pdbx_seq_one_letter_code
_entity_poly.pdbx_strand_id
1 'polypeptide(L)'
;MKLLDSDDDEDAEKATNSLEINKNYAERYENWRRLEELQKIKDKYGDNLDDTSSSDDEPEWSAADEMQFLKTLSALKDNNSAIYDGASSFWQDNGDEAGHSEKPKKKDRKAKPMYLKDYERKLILEKGGQIDESGDEDDHKDPNYFEQQEQIRKELRRVVESNEGEGDSDESDELLVPKMKTKEEKVY
;
A
#
# COMPACT_ATOMS: atom_id res chain seq x y z
N MET A 1 19.43 -38.37 -64.94
CA MET A 1 20.30 -39.43 -64.38
C MET A 1 19.68 -39.91 -63.09
N LYS A 2 19.63 -41.24 -62.88
CA LYS A 2 19.03 -41.93 -61.73
C LYS A 2 20.18 -42.72 -61.08
N LEU A 3 20.55 -42.38 -59.85
CA LEU A 3 21.46 -43.09 -58.94
C LEU A 3 21.51 -42.21 -57.65
N LEU A 4 21.31 -42.64 -56.41
CA LEU A 4 21.41 -43.95 -55.78
C LEU A 4 20.20 -44.20 -54.85
N ASP A 5 19.72 -45.43 -54.91
CA ASP A 5 19.11 -46.16 -53.80
C ASP A 5 20.26 -46.82 -53.03
N SER A 6 20.32 -46.68 -51.71
CA SER A 6 21.19 -47.46 -50.84
C SER A 6 20.57 -47.50 -49.45
N ASP A 7 19.99 -48.67 -49.16
CA ASP A 7 19.74 -49.22 -47.82
C ASP A 7 20.84 -48.82 -46.83
N ASP A 8 20.42 -48.40 -45.65
CA ASP A 8 21.08 -48.75 -44.39
C ASP A 8 20.02 -48.74 -43.27
N ASP A 9 19.35 -49.87 -43.11
CA ASP A 9 18.66 -50.25 -41.87
C ASP A 9 19.74 -50.45 -40.80
N GLU A 10 20.16 -49.38 -40.12
CA GLU A 10 20.84 -49.50 -38.83
C GLU A 10 20.21 -48.56 -37.80
N ASP A 11 19.61 -49.22 -36.81
CA ASP A 11 19.45 -48.74 -35.45
C ASP A 11 18.52 -47.53 -35.21
N ALA A 12 17.25 -47.87 -35.02
CA ALA A 12 16.46 -47.28 -33.93
C ALA A 12 17.06 -47.68 -32.55
N GLU A 13 18.34 -47.37 -32.35
CA GLU A 13 18.97 -47.28 -31.05
C GLU A 13 18.09 -46.32 -30.25
N LYS A 14 17.56 -46.82 -29.13
CA LYS A 14 17.04 -46.00 -28.06
C LYS A 14 18.17 -45.07 -27.62
N ALA A 15 18.35 -43.97 -28.33
CA ALA A 15 18.98 -42.79 -27.78
C ALA A 15 18.10 -42.44 -26.59
N THR A 16 18.53 -42.88 -25.42
CA THR A 16 18.22 -42.26 -24.15
C THR A 16 18.72 -40.83 -24.29
N ASN A 17 17.94 -40.02 -25.00
CA ASN A 17 18.13 -38.59 -25.12
C ASN A 17 17.80 -38.07 -23.73
N SER A 18 18.74 -38.21 -22.82
CA SER A 18 18.70 -37.67 -21.48
C SER A 18 18.69 -36.18 -21.65
N LEU A 19 17.49 -35.61 -21.70
CA LEU A 19 17.24 -34.19 -21.72
C LEU A 19 17.74 -33.63 -20.38
N GLU A 20 18.93 -33.05 -20.38
CA GLU A 20 19.46 -32.35 -19.23
C GLU A 20 18.86 -30.95 -19.15
N ILE A 21 18.27 -30.63 -18.00
CA ILE A 21 17.72 -29.30 -17.75
C ILE A 21 18.90 -28.33 -17.55
N ASN A 22 18.92 -27.25 -18.31
CA ASN A 22 19.86 -26.16 -18.11
C ASN A 22 19.55 -25.44 -16.79
N LYS A 23 20.30 -25.77 -15.73
CA LYS A 23 20.13 -25.25 -14.37
C LYS A 23 20.18 -23.71 -14.33
N ASN A 24 21.13 -23.10 -15.04
CA ASN A 24 21.26 -21.64 -15.11
C ASN A 24 20.03 -20.96 -15.74
N TYR A 25 19.39 -21.63 -16.70
CA TYR A 25 18.15 -21.12 -17.28
C TYR A 25 16.97 -21.31 -16.33
N ALA A 26 16.86 -22.47 -15.67
CA ALA A 26 15.80 -22.75 -14.71
C ALA A 26 15.80 -21.74 -13.55
N GLU A 27 16.96 -21.45 -12.95
CA GLU A 27 17.07 -20.47 -11.86
C GLU A 27 16.65 -19.06 -12.29
N ARG A 28 17.09 -18.61 -13.48
CA ARG A 28 16.67 -17.31 -14.03
C ARG A 28 15.18 -17.27 -14.31
N TYR A 29 14.64 -18.38 -14.83
CA TYR A 29 13.24 -18.50 -15.16
C TYR A 29 12.35 -18.46 -13.93
N GLU A 30 12.74 -19.16 -12.87
CA GLU A 30 12.05 -19.11 -11.57
C GLU A 30 12.02 -17.69 -11.02
N ASN A 31 13.16 -16.98 -11.07
CA ASN A 31 13.23 -15.61 -10.59
C ASN A 31 12.33 -14.66 -11.42
N TRP A 32 12.38 -14.77 -12.74
CA TRP A 32 11.52 -13.98 -13.63
C TRP A 32 10.04 -14.26 -13.40
N ARG A 33 9.67 -15.53 -13.29
CA ARG A 33 8.29 -15.94 -13.06
C ARG A 33 7.78 -15.45 -11.69
N ARG A 34 8.62 -15.52 -10.65
CA ARG A 34 8.30 -14.98 -9.32
C ARG A 34 8.07 -13.47 -9.37
N LEU A 35 8.94 -12.73 -10.06
CA LEU A 35 8.82 -11.28 -10.22
C LEU A 35 7.58 -10.90 -11.04
N GLU A 36 7.28 -11.64 -12.11
CA GLU A 36 6.07 -11.46 -12.92
C GLU A 36 4.79 -11.69 -12.10
N GLU A 37 4.74 -12.76 -11.31
CA GLU A 37 3.61 -13.04 -10.41
C GLU A 37 3.44 -11.94 -9.36
N LEU A 38 4.54 -11.48 -8.77
CA LEU A 38 4.52 -10.40 -7.79
C LEU A 38 4.01 -9.10 -8.42
N GLN A 39 4.48 -8.75 -9.62
CA GLN A 39 4.00 -7.59 -10.36
C GLN A 39 2.51 -7.74 -10.69
N LYS A 40 2.07 -8.91 -11.16
CA LYS A 40 0.66 -9.17 -11.45
C LYS A 40 -0.22 -9.02 -10.19
N ILE A 41 0.30 -9.39 -9.02
CA ILE A 41 -0.40 -9.20 -7.74
C ILE A 41 -0.46 -7.71 -7.40
N LYS A 42 0.65 -6.99 -7.52
CA LYS A 42 0.74 -5.54 -7.32
C LYS A 42 -0.18 -4.75 -8.25
N ASP A 43 -0.28 -5.12 -9.52
CA ASP A 43 -1.17 -4.48 -10.49
C ASP A 43 -2.66 -4.71 -10.14
N LYS A 44 -3.00 -5.86 -9.56
CA LYS A 44 -4.39 -6.21 -9.20
C LYS A 44 -4.84 -5.62 -7.86
N TYR A 45 -3.95 -5.59 -6.87
CA TYR A 45 -4.28 -5.27 -5.48
C TYR A 45 -3.61 -3.98 -4.97
N GLY A 46 -2.79 -3.34 -5.81
CA GLY A 46 -1.99 -2.19 -5.42
C GLY A 46 -0.71 -2.58 -4.66
N ASP A 47 0.14 -1.58 -4.39
CA ASP A 47 1.40 -1.76 -3.65
C ASP A 47 1.20 -2.04 -2.16
N ASN A 48 -0.05 -2.04 -1.69
CA ASN A 48 -0.41 -2.11 -0.27
C ASN A 48 -0.60 -3.54 0.25
N LEU A 49 -0.06 -4.55 -0.44
CA LEU A 49 -0.18 -5.94 0.01
C LEU A 49 0.73 -6.27 1.21
N ASP A 50 1.75 -5.44 1.47
CA ASP A 50 2.57 -5.52 2.70
C ASP A 50 1.81 -4.93 3.92
N ASP A 51 0.77 -4.13 3.68
CA ASP A 51 -0.02 -3.44 4.71
C ASP A 51 -1.22 -4.28 5.19
N THR A 52 -1.60 -5.35 4.47
CA THR A 52 -2.74 -6.21 4.85
C THR A 52 -2.36 -7.40 5.74
N SER A 53 -1.07 -7.64 6.00
CA SER A 53 -0.62 -8.73 6.88
C SER A 53 -0.34 -8.28 8.31
N SER A 54 -0.71 -7.05 8.67
CA SER A 54 -0.56 -6.51 10.03
C SER A 54 -1.91 -6.06 10.58
N SER A 55 -2.91 -6.93 10.53
CA SER A 55 -4.07 -6.80 11.41
C SER A 55 -3.65 -7.33 12.79
N ASP A 56 -2.99 -6.46 13.57
CA ASP A 56 -2.60 -6.69 14.98
C ASP A 56 -3.81 -6.74 15.93
N ASP A 57 -5.03 -6.73 15.37
CA ASP A 57 -6.31 -6.88 16.06
C ASP A 57 -6.90 -8.30 15.85
N GLU A 58 -6.07 -9.34 15.73
CA GLU A 58 -6.56 -10.69 16.00
C GLU A 58 -6.74 -10.83 17.53
N PRO A 59 -7.94 -11.22 18.01
CA PRO A 59 -8.13 -11.41 19.44
C PRO A 59 -7.14 -12.48 19.95
N GLU A 60 -6.26 -12.08 20.87
CA GLU A 60 -5.26 -12.97 21.45
C GLU A 60 -5.96 -14.17 22.12
N TRP A 61 -5.90 -15.34 21.50
CA TRP A 61 -6.46 -16.57 22.07
C TRP A 61 -5.62 -17.03 23.26
N SER A 62 -6.11 -16.78 24.47
CA SER A 62 -5.37 -17.09 25.69
C SER A 62 -5.58 -18.54 26.14
N ALA A 63 -4.71 -19.03 27.00
CA ALA A 63 -4.91 -20.32 27.68
C ALA A 63 -6.20 -20.33 28.54
N ALA A 64 -6.65 -19.17 29.02
CA ALA A 64 -7.92 -19.05 29.74
C ALA A 64 -9.11 -19.27 28.81
N ASP A 65 -9.06 -18.74 27.59
CA ASP A 65 -10.11 -18.90 26.58
C ASP A 65 -10.19 -20.36 26.11
N GLU A 66 -9.05 -21.02 25.92
CA GLU A 66 -9.00 -22.46 25.62
C GLU A 66 -9.62 -23.31 26.75
N MET A 67 -9.35 -23.00 28.02
CA MET A 67 -9.95 -23.71 29.15
C MET A 67 -11.47 -23.51 29.22
N GLN A 68 -11.94 -22.28 28.98
CA GLN A 68 -13.38 -21.98 28.93
C GLN A 68 -14.04 -22.72 27.76
N PHE A 69 -13.41 -22.71 26.58
CA PHE A 69 -13.85 -23.46 25.40
C PHE A 69 -14.04 -24.94 25.72
N LEU A 70 -13.01 -25.61 26.24
CA LEU A 70 -13.06 -27.05 26.54
C LEU A 70 -14.10 -27.38 27.63
N LYS A 71 -14.26 -26.50 28.63
CA LYS A 71 -15.31 -26.62 29.64
C LYS A 71 -16.71 -26.52 29.02
N THR A 72 -16.94 -25.58 28.10
CA THR A 72 -18.23 -25.49 27.40
C THR A 72 -18.50 -26.71 26.52
N LEU A 73 -17.46 -27.23 25.84
CA LEU A 73 -17.55 -28.38 24.96
C LEU A 73 -17.91 -29.66 25.73
N SER A 74 -17.25 -29.89 26.88
CA SER A 74 -17.57 -31.04 27.74
C SER A 74 -19.00 -31.00 28.27
N ALA A 75 -19.44 -29.84 28.75
CA ALA A 75 -20.80 -29.67 29.23
C ALA A 75 -21.83 -29.91 28.11
N LEU A 76 -21.54 -29.45 26.88
CA LEU A 76 -22.39 -29.68 25.71
C LEU A 76 -22.48 -31.17 25.37
N LYS A 77 -21.34 -31.87 25.38
CA LYS A 77 -21.26 -33.31 25.11
C LYS A 77 -22.02 -34.14 26.14
N ASP A 78 -22.01 -33.71 27.40
CA ASP A 78 -22.69 -34.40 28.50
C ASP A 78 -24.17 -33.99 28.64
N ASN A 79 -24.71 -33.19 27.70
CA ASN A 79 -26.09 -32.70 27.69
C ASN A 79 -26.52 -32.03 29.01
N ASN A 80 -25.63 -31.24 29.60
CA ASN A 80 -25.94 -30.57 30.86
C ASN A 80 -27.02 -29.48 30.64
N SER A 81 -28.16 -29.62 31.33
CA SER A 81 -29.30 -28.69 31.23
C SER A 81 -28.96 -27.24 31.59
N ALA A 82 -27.88 -27.02 32.35
CA ALA A 82 -27.45 -25.69 32.77
C ALA A 82 -27.02 -24.80 31.60
N ILE A 83 -26.51 -25.35 30.49
CA ILE A 83 -26.03 -24.55 29.34
C ILE A 83 -27.18 -23.91 28.56
N TYR A 84 -28.37 -24.51 28.66
CA TYR A 84 -29.58 -24.03 27.99
C TYR A 84 -30.35 -23.02 28.83
N ASP A 85 -29.94 -22.81 30.09
CA ASP A 85 -30.50 -21.78 30.93
C ASP A 85 -29.90 -20.42 30.53
N GLY A 86 -30.74 -19.53 30.01
CA GLY A 86 -30.35 -18.19 29.57
C GLY A 86 -29.87 -17.27 30.69
N ALA A 87 -30.02 -17.68 31.97
CA ALA A 87 -29.45 -16.99 33.12
C ALA A 87 -27.98 -17.38 33.41
N SER A 88 -27.45 -18.43 32.76
CA SER A 88 -26.09 -18.90 32.99
C SER A 88 -25.08 -18.26 32.02
N SER A 89 -23.99 -17.70 32.55
CA SER A 89 -22.88 -17.18 31.74
C SER A 89 -21.70 -18.13 31.82
N PHE A 90 -21.44 -18.84 30.71
CA PHE A 90 -20.33 -19.81 30.62
C PHE A 90 -19.02 -19.21 30.14
N TRP A 91 -19.11 -18.10 29.41
CA TRP A 91 -17.97 -17.33 28.92
C TRP A 91 -17.85 -16.07 29.76
N GLN A 92 -16.65 -15.85 30.30
CA GLN A 92 -16.30 -14.58 30.95
C GLN A 92 -15.36 -13.86 30.00
N ASP A 93 -15.77 -12.68 29.54
CA ASP A 93 -14.91 -11.82 28.74
C ASP A 93 -13.77 -11.33 29.64
N ASN A 94 -12.58 -11.90 29.47
CA ASN A 94 -11.40 -11.59 30.26
C ASN A 94 -10.84 -10.19 29.96
N GLY A 95 -11.50 -9.40 29.08
CA GLY A 95 -11.12 -8.03 28.74
C GLY A 95 -11.08 -7.04 29.91
N ASP A 96 -11.79 -7.34 31.02
CA ASP A 96 -11.89 -6.43 32.18
C ASP A 96 -11.12 -6.89 33.44
N GLU A 97 -10.52 -8.08 33.45
CA GLU A 97 -9.79 -8.61 34.62
C GLU A 97 -8.27 -8.36 34.62
N ALA A 98 -7.78 -7.45 33.76
CA ALA A 98 -6.44 -6.86 33.91
C ALA A 98 -6.33 -5.85 35.08
N GLY A 99 -7.25 -5.87 36.05
CA GLY A 99 -7.39 -4.86 37.10
C GLY A 99 -7.07 -5.29 38.54
N HIS A 100 -6.98 -6.59 38.86
CA HIS A 100 -6.85 -7.04 40.25
C HIS A 100 -5.92 -8.25 40.44
N SER A 101 -4.65 -8.10 40.03
CA SER A 101 -3.55 -8.84 40.65
C SER A 101 -2.35 -7.93 40.81
N GLU A 102 -2.03 -7.64 42.07
CA GLU A 102 -0.80 -7.03 42.61
C GLU A 102 -0.03 -6.06 41.70
N LYS A 103 -0.11 -4.76 42.01
CA LYS A 103 0.76 -3.70 41.46
C LYS A 103 2.24 -4.12 41.49
N PRO A 104 2.90 -4.40 40.35
CA PRO A 104 4.34 -4.29 40.31
C PRO A 104 4.66 -2.79 40.22
N LYS A 105 5.60 -2.37 41.06
CA LYS A 105 6.11 -1.00 41.15
C LYS A 105 6.33 -0.42 39.75
N LYS A 106 5.87 0.82 39.53
CA LYS A 106 6.16 1.65 38.36
C LYS A 106 7.67 1.64 38.09
N LYS A 107 8.13 0.75 37.23
CA LYS A 107 9.36 0.95 36.47
C LYS A 107 8.96 1.86 35.33
N ASP A 108 9.72 2.94 35.16
CA ASP A 108 9.57 3.89 34.07
C ASP A 108 9.21 3.13 32.80
N ARG A 109 8.06 3.50 32.20
CA ARG A 109 7.65 3.00 30.90
C ARG A 109 8.77 3.41 29.96
N LYS A 110 9.71 2.50 29.70
CA LYS A 110 10.68 2.67 28.64
C LYS A 110 9.85 2.98 27.41
N ALA A 111 10.01 4.19 26.87
CA ALA A 111 9.35 4.56 25.63
C ALA A 111 9.59 3.42 24.63
N LYS A 112 8.55 3.04 23.90
CA LYS A 112 8.66 1.99 22.87
C LYS A 112 9.89 2.32 22.01
N PRO A 113 10.77 1.34 21.71
CA PRO A 113 11.89 1.60 20.82
C PRO A 113 11.33 2.15 19.50
N MET A 114 11.72 3.37 19.15
CA MET A 114 11.34 3.97 17.88
C MET A 114 12.16 3.32 16.77
N TYR A 115 11.49 2.84 15.73
CA TYR A 115 12.15 2.40 14.53
C TYR A 115 12.45 3.60 13.61
N LEU A 116 13.35 3.43 12.64
CA LEU A 116 13.70 4.49 11.69
C LEU A 116 12.45 5.03 10.97
N LYS A 117 11.53 4.13 10.58
CA LYS A 117 10.23 4.48 9.98
C LYS A 117 9.34 5.33 10.90
N ASP A 118 9.39 5.09 12.21
CA ASP A 118 8.60 5.87 13.17
C ASP A 118 9.15 7.29 13.28
N TYR A 119 10.47 7.45 13.19
CA TYR A 119 11.11 8.77 13.15
C TYR A 119 10.78 9.51 11.85
N GLU A 120 10.84 8.85 10.70
CA GLU A 120 10.46 9.44 9.41
C GLU A 120 8.99 9.89 9.41
N ARG A 121 8.07 9.04 9.86
CA ARG A 121 6.65 9.40 9.99
C ARG A 121 6.45 10.57 10.95
N LYS A 122 7.13 10.56 12.09
CA LYS A 122 7.09 11.67 13.06
C LYS A 122 7.62 12.96 12.45
N LEU A 123 8.71 12.88 11.68
CA LEU A 123 9.30 14.01 10.99
C LEU A 123 8.36 14.61 9.94
N ILE A 124 7.67 13.77 9.17
CA ILE A 124 6.68 14.21 8.18
C ILE A 124 5.47 14.84 8.89
N LEU A 125 4.98 14.22 9.98
CA LEU A 125 3.78 14.66 10.67
C LEU A 125 3.98 15.96 11.48
N GLU A 126 5.11 16.08 12.17
CA GLU A 126 5.40 17.22 13.06
C GLU A 126 6.16 18.34 12.36
N LYS A 127 7.14 18.00 11.50
CA LYS A 127 8.01 18.97 10.81
C LYS A 127 7.72 19.10 9.31
N GLY A 128 6.63 18.53 8.81
CA GLY A 128 6.29 18.57 7.38
C GLY A 128 7.34 17.95 6.47
N GLY A 129 8.26 17.14 7.01
CA GLY A 129 9.38 16.56 6.25
C GLY A 129 10.61 17.47 6.14
N GLN A 130 10.65 18.62 6.82
CA GLN A 130 11.84 19.47 6.88
C GLN A 130 12.90 18.86 7.81
N ILE A 131 14.07 18.56 7.24
CA ILE A 131 15.23 17.98 7.95
C ILE A 131 16.16 19.09 8.47
N ASP A 132 15.99 20.34 8.03
CA ASP A 132 16.92 21.40 8.41
C ASP A 132 16.87 21.68 9.92
N GLU A 133 18.06 21.70 10.52
CA GLU A 133 18.30 21.92 11.95
C GLU A 133 18.78 23.36 12.19
N SER A 134 18.94 24.15 11.12
CA SER A 134 19.05 25.60 11.24
C SER A 134 17.70 26.12 11.74
N GLY A 135 17.68 26.68 12.96
CA GLY A 135 16.46 27.17 13.63
C GLY A 135 15.83 28.40 12.99
N ASP A 136 15.89 28.50 11.68
CA ASP A 136 14.99 29.32 10.89
C ASP A 136 13.77 28.43 10.64
N GLU A 137 12.76 28.57 11.50
CA GLU A 137 11.40 28.13 11.22
C GLU A 137 10.88 28.99 10.06
N ASP A 138 11.50 28.89 8.89
CA ASP A 138 10.90 29.39 7.68
C ASP A 138 9.78 28.39 7.38
N ASP A 139 8.59 28.76 7.86
CA ASP A 139 7.27 28.23 7.51
C ASP A 139 7.04 28.40 5.99
N HIS A 140 7.96 27.90 5.18
CA HIS A 140 7.76 27.56 3.79
C HIS A 140 6.87 26.32 3.75
N LYS A 141 5.64 26.48 4.26
CA LYS A 141 4.53 25.68 3.77
C LYS A 141 4.38 26.05 2.32
N ASP A 142 4.95 25.21 1.46
CA ASP A 142 4.57 25.22 0.06
C ASP A 142 3.04 25.25 0.01
N PRO A 143 2.43 26.21 -0.71
CA PRO A 143 1.00 26.37 -0.73
C PRO A 143 0.36 25.04 -1.11
N ASN A 144 -0.74 24.68 -0.44
CA ASN A 144 -1.46 23.46 -0.77
C ASN A 144 -1.87 23.50 -2.26
N TYR A 145 -2.12 22.35 -2.88
CA TYR A 145 -2.52 22.25 -4.28
C TYR A 145 -3.65 23.24 -4.65
N PHE A 146 -4.64 23.41 -3.77
CA PHE A 146 -5.73 24.35 -3.95
C PHE A 146 -5.28 25.83 -3.89
N GLU A 147 -4.36 26.17 -2.98
CA GLU A 147 -3.79 27.51 -2.85
C GLU A 147 -2.92 27.85 -4.06
N GLN A 148 -2.12 26.90 -4.56
CA GLN A 148 -1.35 27.05 -5.79
C GLN A 148 -2.26 27.32 -7.00
N GLN A 149 -3.37 26.57 -7.14
CA GLN A 149 -4.33 26.82 -8.20
C GLN A 149 -4.96 28.21 -8.12
N GLU A 150 -5.26 28.69 -6.91
CA GLU A 150 -5.82 30.01 -6.70
C GLU A 150 -4.80 31.11 -7.03
N GLN A 151 -3.54 30.93 -6.63
CA GLN A 151 -2.43 31.83 -6.99
C GLN A 151 -2.27 31.91 -8.51
N ILE A 152 -2.21 30.78 -9.22
CA ILE A 152 -2.12 30.73 -10.68
C ILE A 152 -3.31 31.45 -11.33
N ARG A 153 -4.55 31.20 -10.84
CA ARG A 153 -5.75 31.87 -11.36
C ARG A 153 -5.70 33.38 -11.14
N LYS A 154 -5.20 33.83 -9.99
CA LYS A 154 -5.08 35.24 -9.64
C LYS A 154 -4.02 35.94 -10.50
N GLU A 155 -2.88 35.30 -10.70
CA GLU A 155 -1.81 35.80 -11.58
C GLU A 155 -2.27 35.87 -13.03
N LEU A 156 -2.92 34.82 -13.53
CA LEU A 156 -3.46 34.82 -14.89
C LEU A 156 -4.52 35.90 -15.09
N ARG A 157 -5.41 36.11 -14.11
CA ARG A 157 -6.37 37.23 -14.14
C ARG A 157 -5.66 38.58 -14.17
N ARG A 158 -4.64 38.78 -13.34
CA ARG A 158 -3.87 40.02 -13.29
C ARG A 158 -3.22 40.32 -14.65
N VAL A 159 -2.64 39.32 -15.30
CA VAL A 159 -2.03 39.47 -16.64
C VAL A 159 -3.07 39.85 -17.69
N VAL A 160 -4.27 39.25 -17.65
CA VAL A 160 -5.37 39.60 -18.57
C VAL A 160 -5.87 41.03 -18.33
N GLU A 161 -6.08 41.42 -17.07
CA GLU A 161 -6.53 42.77 -16.70
C GLU A 161 -5.49 43.85 -17.06
N SER A 162 -4.19 43.56 -16.90
CA SER A 162 -3.13 44.47 -17.35
C SER A 162 -3.08 44.62 -18.88
N ASN A 163 -3.46 43.58 -19.63
CA ASN A 163 -3.48 43.62 -21.09
C ASN A 163 -4.69 44.40 -21.66
N GLU A 164 -5.80 44.51 -20.91
CA GLU A 164 -6.98 45.30 -21.33
C GLU A 164 -6.90 46.80 -20.96
N GLY A 165 -5.95 47.19 -20.10
CA GLY A 165 -5.96 48.49 -19.42
C GLY A 165 -5.00 49.58 -19.94
N GLU A 166 -4.05 49.28 -20.82
CA GLU A 166 -3.03 50.26 -21.25
C GLU A 166 -3.03 50.47 -22.77
N GLY A 167 -3.63 51.58 -23.20
CA GLY A 167 -3.70 52.01 -24.60
C GLY A 167 -2.48 52.80 -25.09
N ASP A 168 -1.25 52.46 -24.67
CA ASP A 168 -0.03 53.07 -25.20
C ASP A 168 1.23 52.26 -24.81
N SER A 169 1.49 51.13 -25.48
CA SER A 169 2.86 50.59 -25.57
C SER A 169 2.96 49.63 -26.74
N ASP A 170 4.15 49.61 -27.35
CA ASP A 170 4.50 49.03 -28.64
C ASP A 170 3.89 47.65 -28.97
N GLU A 171 3.72 47.43 -30.28
CA GLU A 171 3.15 46.29 -31.02
C GLU A 171 3.78 44.89 -30.73
N SER A 172 4.54 44.76 -29.63
CA SER A 172 5.31 43.58 -29.23
C SER A 172 4.89 42.90 -27.92
N ASP A 173 3.99 43.48 -27.11
CA ASP A 173 3.67 42.99 -25.75
C ASP A 173 2.31 42.27 -25.57
N GLU A 174 1.59 41.96 -26.65
CA GLU A 174 0.27 41.32 -26.56
C GLU A 174 0.38 39.77 -26.49
N LEU A 175 0.78 39.23 -25.33
CA LEU A 175 0.98 37.78 -25.13
C LEU A 175 -0.34 36.97 -25.22
N LEU A 176 -1.48 37.59 -24.85
CA LEU A 176 -2.79 36.94 -24.81
C LEU A 176 -3.80 37.67 -25.72
N VAL A 177 -4.16 37.05 -26.85
CA VAL A 177 -5.13 37.62 -27.81
C VAL A 177 -6.50 36.96 -27.63
N PRO A 178 -7.60 37.72 -27.53
CA PRO A 178 -8.94 37.15 -27.45
C PRO A 178 -9.29 36.37 -28.72
N LYS A 179 -9.77 35.12 -28.57
CA LYS A 179 -10.20 34.29 -29.71
C LYS A 179 -11.41 34.93 -30.40
N MET A 180 -11.28 35.21 -31.69
CA MET A 180 -12.44 35.57 -32.51
C MET A 180 -13.27 34.33 -32.85
N LYS A 181 -14.57 34.36 -32.52
CA LYS A 181 -15.52 33.30 -32.87
C LYS A 181 -15.60 33.15 -34.39
N THR A 182 -15.34 31.93 -34.89
CA THR A 182 -15.51 31.62 -36.32
C THR A 182 -17.00 31.57 -36.67
N LYS A 183 -17.33 31.66 -37.97
CA LYS A 183 -18.72 31.67 -38.44
C LYS A 183 -19.49 30.41 -38.03
N GLU A 184 -18.80 29.28 -37.89
CA GLU A 184 -19.37 28.00 -37.48
C GLU A 184 -19.73 27.97 -35.98
N GLU A 185 -18.97 28.68 -35.14
CA GLU A 185 -19.15 28.74 -33.68
C GLU A 185 -20.24 29.75 -33.25
N LYS A 186 -20.70 30.61 -34.17
CA LYS A 186 -21.82 31.56 -33.93
C LYS A 186 -23.21 30.98 -34.21
N VAL A 187 -23.27 29.81 -34.84
CA VAL A 187 -24.53 29.17 -35.28
C VAL A 187 -25.04 28.16 -34.24
N TYR A 188 -24.25 27.86 -33.21
CA TYR A 188 -24.65 27.09 -32.03
C TYR A 188 -24.93 28.01 -30.84
#